data_AF-X0JPA5-F1
#
_entry.id   AF-X0JPA5-F1
#
_cell.length_a   1.000
_cell.length_b   1.000
_cell.length_c   1.000
_cell.angle_alpha   90.00
_cell.angle_beta   90.00
_cell.angle_gamma   90.00
#
_symmetry.space_group_name_H-M   'P 1'
#
loop_
_entity.id
_entity.type
_entity.pdbx_description
1 polymer ?
#
loop_
_entity_poly.entity_id
_entity_poly.type
_entity_poly.pdbx_seq_one_letter_code
_entity_poly.pdbx_strand_id
1 'polypeptide(L)'
;MKFCRQIDLRFLWVDQLCIPQRPGSVDPEIHHMASIYSGATWVRPGTRHPESQHQAIVDGLRLMICYPSLFTEIESSVWFSRGWTFQEAAFSKRVFFFTTSQTFFLCRETMYCEESVWEVPDGDSMAAWANTKTIEAERIKDLIILHTSNESYPEGGYYRSVEEYTKRTLGYPQDILNAWAAVIQWMEEDKKRGSTCSFGLPLDQFGFGLGWQPLHGHNPDPVNQRAGFPSWSWSSFQGPVEWCLEVPYSTRTSGGGRESFWGRPGIVQETDIDITLRERYDRYLSPVRISQSPFAPQNPILEFKTSAAHITVARKPDGRTGLPTFDITETDGYSIGSLQCDPGWRDKQPDRLEFIVFATAKLTDPQPPQYSGYPAGCGTSRYNAKMSGRLFSDQYSYEVAVSRWQDLCSKERFVLDLMCISRGSDGLARRVQVCHGISLDQWLTLEPREVFVRLG
;
A
#
# COMPACT_ATOMS: atom_id res chain seq x y z
N MET A 1 -3.66 28.89 25.30
CA MET A 1 -2.89 30.09 24.87
C MET A 1 -1.60 30.36 25.67
N LYS A 2 -1.47 30.01 26.96
CA LYS A 2 -0.22 30.32 27.72
C LYS A 2 1.04 29.73 27.05
N PHE A 3 1.02 28.45 26.69
CA PHE A 3 2.14 27.80 25.99
C PHE A 3 2.50 28.49 24.67
N CYS A 4 1.53 28.66 23.75
CA CYS A 4 1.77 29.34 22.46
C CYS A 4 2.39 30.73 22.63
N ARG A 5 1.93 31.51 23.62
CA ARG A 5 2.50 32.83 23.93
C ARG A 5 3.93 32.75 24.46
N GLN A 6 4.27 31.70 25.22
CA GLN A 6 5.63 31.50 25.74
C GLN A 6 6.64 31.15 24.65
N ILE A 7 6.18 30.51 23.56
CA ILE A 7 7.01 30.19 22.39
C ILE A 7 6.78 31.16 21.21
N ASP A 8 6.28 32.37 21.50
CA ASP A 8 6.06 33.47 20.55
C ASP A 8 5.20 33.12 19.31
N LEU A 9 4.25 32.19 19.46
CA LEU A 9 3.27 31.88 18.42
C LEU A 9 2.06 32.82 18.53
N ARG A 10 1.88 33.64 17.50
CA ARG A 10 0.81 34.65 17.41
C ARG A 10 -0.57 34.08 17.10
N PHE A 11 -0.63 32.95 16.39
CA PHE A 11 -1.87 32.34 15.92
C PHE A 11 -2.00 30.92 16.47
N LEU A 12 -3.24 30.53 16.80
CA LEU A 12 -3.59 29.17 17.23
C LEU A 12 -4.80 28.71 16.42
N TRP A 13 -4.64 27.59 15.73
CA TRP A 13 -5.73 26.87 15.09
C TRP A 13 -6.24 25.76 16.01
N VAL A 14 -7.56 25.69 16.20
CA VAL A 14 -8.22 24.61 16.94
C VAL A 14 -9.43 24.19 16.12
N ASP A 15 -9.43 22.97 15.57
CA ASP A 15 -10.49 22.48 14.67
C ASP A 15 -11.91 22.72 15.22
N GLN A 16 -12.12 22.47 16.51
CA GLN A 16 -13.41 22.67 17.17
C GLN A 16 -13.89 24.14 17.17
N LEU A 17 -12.97 25.10 17.08
CA LEU A 17 -13.27 26.54 17.07
C LEU A 17 -13.22 27.13 15.65
N CYS A 18 -12.34 26.62 14.81
CA CYS A 18 -12.07 27.15 13.48
C CYS A 18 -12.96 26.53 12.40
N ILE A 19 -13.50 25.32 12.63
CA ILE A 19 -14.39 24.63 11.69
C ILE A 19 -15.81 24.63 12.26
N PRO A 20 -16.75 25.37 11.64
CA PRO A 20 -18.18 25.32 11.96
C PRO A 20 -18.73 23.88 11.98
N GLN A 21 -19.13 23.40 13.16
CA GLN A 21 -19.69 22.05 13.33
C GLN A 21 -21.19 22.03 12.94
N ARG A 22 -21.48 22.23 11.64
CA ARG A 22 -22.86 22.21 11.12
C ARG A 22 -23.25 20.81 10.63
N PRO A 23 -24.40 20.27 11.05
CA PRO A 23 -24.88 18.99 10.54
C PRO A 23 -25.12 19.07 9.02
N GLY A 24 -24.55 18.13 8.26
CA GLY A 24 -24.87 17.91 6.84
C GLY A 24 -24.13 18.77 5.82
N SER A 25 -23.19 19.63 6.23
CA SER A 25 -22.32 20.37 5.30
C SER A 25 -20.85 20.19 5.64
N VAL A 26 -20.05 19.78 4.66
CA VAL A 26 -18.58 19.80 4.74
C VAL A 26 -18.14 21.26 4.61
N ASP A 27 -17.42 21.76 5.61
CA ASP A 27 -16.92 23.14 5.61
C ASP A 27 -15.86 23.33 4.52
N PRO A 28 -15.88 24.41 3.71
CA PRO A 28 -14.88 24.65 2.67
C PRO A 28 -13.43 24.66 3.17
N GLU A 29 -13.19 25.04 4.43
CA GLU A 29 -11.86 25.03 5.04
C GLU A 29 -11.24 23.63 5.07
N ILE A 30 -12.05 22.56 5.00
CA ILE A 30 -11.58 21.17 4.90
C ILE A 30 -10.68 20.98 3.67
N HIS A 31 -10.92 21.71 2.58
CA HIS A 31 -10.08 21.65 1.38
C HIS A 31 -8.75 22.39 1.54
N HIS A 32 -8.57 23.19 2.62
CA HIS A 32 -7.35 23.92 2.92
C HIS A 32 -6.50 23.26 4.02
N MET A 33 -6.89 22.08 4.52
CA MET A 33 -6.23 21.38 5.62
C MET A 33 -4.74 21.13 5.38
N ALA A 34 -4.34 20.79 4.15
CA ALA A 34 -2.92 20.63 3.80
C ALA A 34 -2.11 21.90 4.05
N SER A 35 -2.64 23.06 3.63
CA SER A 35 -2.01 24.36 3.81
C SER A 35 -1.98 24.76 5.29
N ILE A 36 -3.10 24.56 6.00
CA ILE A 36 -3.22 24.87 7.43
C ILE A 36 -2.21 24.06 8.24
N TYR A 37 -2.17 22.73 8.07
CA TYR A 37 -1.25 21.87 8.84
C TYR A 37 0.21 22.08 8.44
N SER A 38 0.52 22.28 7.16
CA SER A 38 1.89 22.57 6.72
C SER A 38 2.44 23.92 7.23
N GLY A 39 1.56 24.85 7.61
CA GLY A 39 1.91 26.08 8.31
C GLY A 39 1.89 25.97 9.84
N ALA A 40 1.34 24.89 10.40
CA ALA A 40 1.10 24.75 11.83
C ALA A 40 2.32 24.25 12.62
N THR A 41 2.39 24.71 13.87
CA THR A 41 3.14 24.05 14.95
C THR A 41 2.10 23.49 15.90
N TRP A 42 1.90 22.17 15.89
CA TRP A 42 0.75 21.56 16.57
C TRP A 42 1.03 21.28 18.05
N VAL A 43 0.02 21.50 18.91
CA VAL A 43 0.10 21.39 20.38
C VAL A 43 -1.24 20.84 20.88
N ARG A 44 -1.29 19.59 21.32
CA ARG A 44 -2.50 19.03 21.98
C ARG A 44 -2.26 18.83 23.47
N PRO A 45 -2.94 19.56 24.36
CA PRO A 45 -2.78 19.39 25.80
C PRO A 45 -3.44 18.09 26.28
N GLY A 46 -2.64 17.18 26.84
CA GLY A 46 -3.12 16.12 27.73
C GLY A 46 -3.15 16.59 29.19
N THR A 47 -4.04 16.04 30.00
CA THR A 47 -4.00 16.20 31.46
C THR A 47 -2.83 15.40 32.01
N ARG A 48 -1.73 16.08 32.32
CA ARG A 48 -0.49 15.47 32.81
C ARG A 48 -0.66 15.00 34.26
N HIS A 49 -0.38 13.74 34.50
CA HIS A 49 -0.13 13.18 35.83
C HIS A 49 1.17 12.38 35.75
N PRO A 50 2.34 13.02 35.95
CA PRO A 50 3.59 12.28 35.85
C PRO A 50 3.64 11.28 36.99
N GLU A 51 3.51 9.99 36.68
CA GLU A 51 3.86 8.94 37.64
C GLU A 51 5.33 9.10 38.02
N SER A 52 5.67 8.88 39.29
CA SER A 52 7.05 8.95 39.75
C SER A 52 7.86 7.86 39.07
N GLN A 53 8.79 8.26 38.20
CA GLN A 53 9.75 7.36 37.58
C GLN A 53 10.48 6.52 38.63
N HIS A 54 10.50 5.20 38.45
CA HIS A 54 11.17 4.29 39.38
C HIS A 54 12.69 4.42 39.24
N GLN A 55 13.37 4.54 40.37
CA GLN A 55 14.83 4.69 40.44
C GLN A 55 15.39 3.78 41.54
N ALA A 56 16.56 3.21 41.29
CA ALA A 56 17.27 2.34 42.22
C ALA A 56 18.77 2.63 42.19
N ILE A 57 19.47 2.34 43.30
CA ILE A 57 20.93 2.36 43.34
C ILE A 57 21.42 0.92 43.41
N VAL A 58 22.18 0.49 42.40
CA VAL A 58 22.79 -0.85 42.31
C VAL A 58 24.30 -0.66 42.17
N ASP A 59 25.07 -1.17 43.13
CA ASP A 59 26.53 -1.05 43.16
C ASP A 59 27.06 0.38 42.98
N GLY A 60 26.35 1.36 43.57
CA GLY A 60 26.70 2.79 43.47
C GLY A 60 26.26 3.47 42.16
N LEU A 61 25.65 2.74 41.22
CA LEU A 61 25.06 3.29 40.01
C LEU A 61 23.58 3.60 40.24
N ARG A 62 23.16 4.83 39.92
CA ARG A 62 21.74 5.21 39.91
C ARG A 62 21.11 4.75 38.59
N LEU A 63 20.26 3.74 38.68
CA LEU A 63 19.46 3.22 37.58
C LEU A 63 18.07 3.85 37.62
N MET A 64 17.50 4.10 36.46
CA MET A 64 16.15 4.66 36.27
C MET A 64 15.46 3.94 35.12
N ILE A 65 14.15 3.73 35.24
CA ILE A 65 13.35 3.13 34.15
C ILE A 65 13.04 4.22 33.14
N CYS A 66 13.42 4.03 31.87
CA CYS A 66 13.07 4.97 30.81
C CYS A 66 11.56 5.14 30.68
N TYR A 67 11.08 6.36 30.41
CA TYR A 67 9.68 6.55 30.02
C TYR A 67 9.39 5.83 28.69
N PRO A 68 8.11 5.51 28.42
CA PRO A 68 7.73 4.90 27.16
C PRO A 68 8.12 5.78 25.96
N SER A 69 8.36 5.14 24.82
CA SER A 69 8.62 5.84 23.56
C SER A 69 7.37 6.61 23.11
N LEU A 70 7.57 7.62 22.24
CA LEU A 70 6.47 8.39 21.64
C LEU A 70 5.39 7.47 21.06
N PHE A 71 5.78 6.47 20.26
CA PHE A 71 4.86 5.53 19.62
C PHE A 71 4.03 4.75 20.64
N THR A 72 4.68 4.20 21.66
CA THR A 72 4.01 3.46 22.73
C THR A 72 2.93 4.32 23.39
N GLU A 73 3.21 5.61 23.65
CA GLU A 73 2.25 6.50 24.28
C GLU A 73 1.10 6.92 23.35
N ILE A 74 1.39 7.24 22.08
CA ILE A 74 0.34 7.73 21.18
C ILE A 74 -0.52 6.61 20.61
N GLU A 75 0.01 5.40 20.39
CA GLU A 75 -0.75 4.29 19.79
C GLU A 75 -1.98 3.91 20.61
N SER A 76 -1.87 4.00 21.94
CA SER A 76 -2.99 3.77 22.86
C SER A 76 -3.96 4.96 22.96
N SER A 77 -3.62 6.10 22.36
CA SER A 77 -4.39 7.34 22.51
C SER A 77 -5.58 7.44 21.57
N VAL A 78 -6.65 8.09 22.04
CA VAL A 78 -7.82 8.46 21.22
C VAL A 78 -7.43 9.35 20.03
N TRP A 79 -6.30 10.07 20.10
CA TRP A 79 -5.88 10.90 18.98
C TRP A 79 -5.35 10.05 17.83
N PHE A 80 -4.54 9.03 18.10
CA PHE A 80 -3.95 8.19 17.05
C PHE A 80 -5.01 7.33 16.34
N SER A 81 -6.10 6.99 17.04
CA SER A 81 -7.20 6.22 16.47
C SER A 81 -8.14 7.02 15.57
N ARG A 82 -8.06 8.35 15.49
CA ARG A 82 -8.98 9.18 14.67
C ARG A 82 -8.45 9.35 13.23
N GLY A 83 -9.29 9.15 12.22
CA GLY A 83 -8.87 9.28 10.81
C GLY A 83 -8.32 10.67 10.45
N TRP A 84 -9.03 11.72 10.86
CA TRP A 84 -8.65 13.12 10.59
C TRP A 84 -7.26 13.52 11.14
N THR A 85 -6.79 12.85 12.20
CA THR A 85 -5.50 13.17 12.81
C THR A 85 -4.31 12.64 12.01
N PHE A 86 -4.57 11.86 10.95
CA PHE A 86 -3.54 11.35 10.06
C PHE A 86 -2.86 12.51 9.32
N GLN A 87 -3.68 13.34 8.67
CA GLN A 87 -3.17 14.53 7.98
C GLN A 87 -2.61 15.59 8.94
N GLU A 88 -3.12 15.70 10.18
CA GLU A 88 -2.56 16.59 11.21
C GLU A 88 -1.07 16.31 11.43
N ALA A 89 -0.71 15.05 11.70
CA ALA A 89 0.68 14.68 11.92
C ALA A 89 1.50 14.61 10.64
N ALA A 90 0.93 14.07 9.56
CA ALA A 90 1.63 13.86 8.30
C ALA A 90 2.15 15.16 7.67
N PHE A 91 1.38 16.25 7.75
CA PHE A 91 1.69 17.52 7.08
C PHE A 91 2.33 18.56 7.97
N SER A 92 2.23 18.42 9.29
CA SER A 92 2.85 19.34 10.24
C SER A 92 4.37 19.38 10.07
N LYS A 93 4.94 20.59 10.05
CA LYS A 93 6.41 20.76 10.03
C LYS A 93 7.04 20.47 11.40
N ARG A 94 6.27 20.77 12.45
CA ARG A 94 6.66 20.65 13.85
C ARG A 94 5.44 20.25 14.67
N VAL A 95 5.61 19.25 15.52
CA VAL A 95 4.54 18.70 16.35
C VAL A 95 5.04 18.56 17.77
N PHE A 96 4.25 19.06 18.72
CA PHE A 96 4.39 18.73 20.13
C PHE A 96 3.33 17.71 20.53
N PHE A 97 3.79 16.56 21.01
CA PHE A 97 2.95 15.56 21.68
C PHE A 97 3.06 15.75 23.18
N PHE A 98 1.97 16.15 23.82
CA PHE A 98 1.87 16.13 25.27
C PHE A 98 1.20 14.83 25.67
N THR A 99 2.02 13.86 26.07
CA THR A 99 1.54 12.55 26.51
C THR A 99 1.42 12.52 28.02
N THR A 100 1.14 11.35 28.60
CA THR A 100 0.97 11.23 30.05
C THR A 100 2.29 11.32 30.79
N SER A 101 3.36 10.74 30.24
CA SER A 101 4.65 10.64 30.92
C SER A 101 5.58 11.80 30.58
N GLN A 102 5.69 12.19 29.30
CA GLN A 102 6.60 13.24 28.85
C GLN A 102 6.07 14.05 27.66
N THR A 103 6.72 15.18 27.37
CA THR A 103 6.46 15.94 26.15
C THR A 103 7.47 15.52 25.08
N PHE A 104 6.99 15.29 23.86
CA PHE A 104 7.83 15.08 22.69
C PHE A 104 7.69 16.23 21.72
N PHE A 105 8.81 16.70 21.18
CA PHE A 105 8.86 17.55 19.99
C PHE A 105 9.32 16.70 18.82
N LEU A 106 8.59 16.75 17.71
CA LEU A 106 8.94 16.07 16.47
C LEU A 106 8.94 17.08 15.34
N CYS A 107 9.99 17.11 14.54
CA CYS A 107 10.03 17.80 13.25
C CYS A 107 10.55 16.85 12.16
N ARG A 108 10.74 17.35 10.94
CA ARG A 108 11.19 16.54 9.80
C ARG A 108 12.65 16.05 9.90
N GLU A 109 13.42 16.57 10.85
CA GLU A 109 14.86 16.33 10.96
C GLU A 109 15.27 15.77 12.33
N THR A 110 14.42 15.89 13.35
CA THR A 110 14.76 15.53 14.72
C THR A 110 13.52 15.26 15.58
N MET A 111 13.74 14.49 16.65
CA MET A 111 12.81 14.31 17.76
C MET A 111 13.54 14.64 19.07
N TYR A 112 12.91 15.44 19.93
CA TYR A 112 13.35 15.70 21.29
C TYR A 112 12.28 15.24 22.29
N CYS A 113 12.71 14.83 23.49
CA CYS A 113 11.82 14.51 24.59
C CYS A 113 12.40 14.98 25.92
N GLU A 114 11.58 15.08 26.98
CA GLU A 114 12.00 15.62 28.28
C GLU A 114 13.09 14.79 28.96
N GLU A 115 13.12 13.48 28.71
CA GLU A 115 14.00 12.55 29.42
C GLU A 115 15.40 12.42 28.82
N SER A 116 15.50 12.55 27.49
CA SER A 116 16.72 12.21 26.77
C SER A 116 17.29 13.44 26.07
N VAL A 117 18.51 13.82 26.44
CA VAL A 117 19.28 14.87 25.76
C VAL A 117 19.96 14.24 24.55
N TRP A 118 19.31 14.34 23.38
CA TRP A 118 19.89 13.94 22.10
C TRP A 118 20.59 15.09 21.36
N GLU A 119 20.72 16.24 22.03
CA GLU A 119 21.35 17.46 21.52
C GLU A 119 22.88 17.32 21.59
N VAL A 120 23.49 16.75 20.55
CA VAL A 120 24.95 16.76 20.41
C VAL A 120 25.34 17.95 19.53
N PRO A 121 26.09 18.95 20.03
CA PRO A 121 26.67 19.98 19.18
C PRO A 121 27.54 19.31 18.11
N ASP A 122 27.31 19.63 16.83
CA ASP A 122 28.00 19.07 15.67
C ASP A 122 27.86 17.54 15.45
N GLY A 123 26.91 16.88 16.13
CA GLY A 123 26.57 15.48 15.90
C GLY A 123 25.40 15.30 14.94
N ASP A 124 25.40 14.22 14.16
CA ASP A 124 24.24 13.84 13.34
C ASP A 124 23.02 13.62 14.25
N SER A 125 21.97 14.42 14.03
CA SER A 125 20.69 14.34 14.72
C SER A 125 20.15 12.91 14.66
N MET A 126 19.94 12.29 15.81
CA MET A 126 19.53 10.90 15.90
C MET A 126 18.02 10.64 15.64
N ALA A 127 17.36 11.46 14.84
CA ALA A 127 15.94 11.31 14.48
C ALA A 127 15.59 9.92 13.94
N ALA A 128 16.49 9.33 13.15
CA ALA A 128 16.32 8.00 12.58
C ALA A 128 16.18 6.88 13.63
N TRP A 129 16.71 7.10 14.84
CA TRP A 129 16.66 6.15 15.95
C TRP A 129 15.54 6.46 16.95
N ALA A 130 14.93 7.65 16.91
CA ALA A 130 13.68 7.94 17.60
C ALA A 130 12.48 7.16 17.00
N ASN A 131 12.58 6.81 15.71
CA ASN A 131 11.69 5.89 15.00
C ASN A 131 12.15 4.42 15.09
N THR A 132 12.94 4.06 16.12
CA THR A 132 13.45 2.69 16.27
C THR A 132 12.28 1.70 16.25
N LYS A 133 12.42 0.68 15.40
CA LYS A 133 11.58 -0.52 15.39
C LYS A 133 11.42 -1.02 16.82
N THR A 134 10.23 -0.89 17.40
CA THR A 134 9.91 -1.66 18.60
C THR A 134 9.84 -3.12 18.21
N ILE A 135 10.43 -4.02 19.00
CA ILE A 135 10.45 -5.46 18.74
C ILE A 135 9.01 -6.02 18.59
N GLU A 136 8.02 -5.38 19.21
CA GLU A 136 6.59 -5.72 19.10
C GLU A 136 5.91 -5.24 17.80
N ALA A 137 6.52 -4.32 17.05
CA ALA A 137 5.99 -3.85 15.78
C ALA A 137 7.12 -3.87 14.75
N GLU A 138 7.20 -4.95 13.97
CA GLU A 138 8.18 -5.17 12.89
C GLU A 138 8.13 -4.14 11.73
N ARG A 139 7.57 -2.93 11.95
CA ARG A 139 7.36 -1.87 10.95
C ARG A 139 7.88 -0.52 11.44
N ILE A 140 8.55 0.23 10.57
CA ILE A 140 8.85 1.64 10.78
C ILE A 140 7.56 2.42 10.48
N LYS A 141 6.96 3.06 11.48
CA LYS A 141 5.78 3.91 11.32
C LYS A 141 6.24 5.36 11.20
N ASP A 142 6.35 5.89 10.00
CA ASP A 142 6.65 7.32 9.83
C ASP A 142 5.41 8.15 10.19
N LEU A 143 5.37 8.75 11.39
CA LEU A 143 4.27 9.65 11.81
C LEU A 143 4.20 10.92 10.96
N ILE A 144 5.35 11.35 10.44
CA ILE A 144 5.48 12.45 9.50
C ILE A 144 5.90 11.84 8.16
N ILE A 145 4.94 11.78 7.24
CA ILE A 145 5.11 11.21 5.89
C ILE A 145 6.20 11.96 5.09
N LEU A 146 6.48 13.22 5.44
CA LEU A 146 7.43 14.10 4.77
C LEU A 146 8.89 13.97 5.27
N HIS A 147 9.27 12.82 5.84
CA HIS A 147 10.63 12.59 6.38
C HIS A 147 11.73 12.44 5.32
N THR A 148 11.48 12.72 4.04
CA THR A 148 12.52 12.73 3.00
C THR A 148 12.87 14.15 2.60
N SER A 149 14.14 14.52 2.81
CA SER A 149 14.81 15.78 2.48
C SER A 149 14.79 16.18 0.99
N ASN A 150 14.05 15.48 0.13
CA ASN A 150 14.10 15.60 -1.32
C ASN A 150 12.76 15.98 -1.99
N GLU A 151 11.79 16.47 -1.23
CA GLU A 151 10.48 16.94 -1.73
C GLU A 151 9.70 15.89 -2.54
N SER A 152 10.12 14.61 -2.49
CA SER A 152 9.53 13.54 -3.28
C SER A 152 9.40 12.29 -2.43
N TYR A 153 8.33 11.58 -2.72
CA TYR A 153 7.90 10.42 -1.97
C TYR A 153 8.77 9.18 -2.27
N PRO A 154 9.17 8.37 -1.26
CA PRO A 154 9.85 7.10 -1.52
C PRO A 154 8.90 6.14 -2.23
N GLU A 155 9.41 5.43 -3.24
CA GLU A 155 8.63 4.43 -3.97
C GLU A 155 7.99 3.41 -3.00
N GLY A 156 6.68 3.20 -3.14
CA GLY A 156 5.92 2.22 -2.35
C GLY A 156 5.36 2.72 -1.02
N GLY A 157 5.78 3.87 -0.50
CA GLY A 157 5.23 4.33 0.76
C GLY A 157 3.75 4.77 0.68
N TYR A 158 3.16 5.18 -0.45
CA TYR A 158 1.81 5.75 -0.49
C TYR A 158 0.85 4.66 -0.01
N TYR A 159 1.16 3.44 -0.45
CA TYR A 159 0.56 2.22 0.02
C TYR A 159 0.72 2.08 1.55
N ARG A 160 1.93 2.16 2.11
CA ARG A 160 2.11 2.11 3.58
C ARG A 160 1.28 3.17 4.33
N SER A 161 1.20 4.38 3.80
CA SER A 161 0.42 5.47 4.39
C SER A 161 -1.08 5.15 4.38
N VAL A 162 -1.61 4.57 3.30
CA VAL A 162 -3.00 4.11 3.23
C VAL A 162 -3.25 2.96 4.21
N GLU A 163 -2.32 2.01 4.36
CA GLU A 163 -2.43 0.93 5.36
C GLU A 163 -2.54 1.48 6.78
N GLU A 164 -1.70 2.45 7.15
CA GLU A 164 -1.76 3.06 8.48
C GLU A 164 -2.98 3.97 8.66
N TYR A 165 -3.44 4.62 7.61
CA TYR A 165 -4.63 5.48 7.66
C TYR A 165 -5.93 4.68 7.82
N THR A 166 -6.10 3.60 7.05
CA THR A 166 -7.33 2.79 7.09
C THR A 166 -7.51 2.02 8.39
N LYS A 167 -6.46 1.88 9.21
CA LYS A 167 -6.54 1.39 10.59
C LYS A 167 -7.24 2.36 11.54
N ARG A 168 -7.38 3.62 11.15
CA ARG A 168 -8.00 4.66 11.98
C ARG A 168 -9.52 4.65 11.82
N THR A 169 -10.18 5.10 12.87
CA THR A 169 -11.63 5.21 12.99
C THR A 169 -12.11 6.58 12.50
N LEU A 170 -13.12 6.57 11.64
CA LEU A 170 -13.81 7.78 11.19
C LEU A 170 -15.15 7.92 11.93
N GLY A 171 -15.51 9.15 12.30
CA GLY A 171 -16.83 9.44 12.84
C GLY A 171 -17.94 9.20 11.81
N TYR A 172 -17.70 9.63 10.56
CA TYR A 172 -18.56 9.35 9.42
C TYR A 172 -17.75 8.57 8.37
N PRO A 173 -18.18 7.35 7.98
CA PRO A 173 -17.45 6.56 6.99
C PRO A 173 -17.21 7.30 5.68
N GLN A 174 -18.11 8.20 5.27
CA GLN A 174 -18.01 8.96 4.01
C GLN A 174 -16.83 9.94 3.99
N ASP A 175 -16.27 10.30 5.15
CA ASP A 175 -15.13 11.20 5.25
C ASP A 175 -13.79 10.54 4.88
N ILE A 176 -13.79 9.27 4.45
CA ILE A 176 -12.55 8.52 4.16
C ILE A 176 -11.63 9.21 3.15
N LEU A 177 -12.17 9.94 2.16
CA LEU A 177 -11.34 10.72 1.24
C LEU A 177 -11.13 12.16 1.73
N ASN A 178 -12.08 12.73 2.47
CA ASN A 178 -11.94 14.08 3.03
C ASN A 178 -10.80 14.15 4.05
N ALA A 179 -10.71 13.17 4.94
CA ALA A 179 -9.63 13.04 5.93
C ALA A 179 -8.29 12.59 5.32
N TRP A 180 -8.28 12.30 4.01
CA TRP A 180 -7.10 11.95 3.21
C TRP A 180 -6.77 13.03 2.16
N ALA A 181 -7.57 14.09 2.06
CA ALA A 181 -7.51 15.07 0.98
C ALA A 181 -6.15 15.77 0.89
N ALA A 182 -5.52 16.05 2.03
CA ALA A 182 -4.19 16.65 2.06
C ALA A 182 -3.12 15.75 1.41
N VAL A 183 -3.24 14.42 1.58
CA VAL A 183 -2.33 13.45 0.95
C VAL A 183 -2.53 13.42 -0.56
N ILE A 184 -3.79 13.44 -1.01
CA ILE A 184 -4.11 13.53 -2.45
C ILE A 184 -3.51 14.80 -3.05
N GLN A 185 -3.83 15.98 -2.49
CA GLN A 185 -3.34 17.26 -3.00
C GLN A 185 -1.82 17.27 -3.08
N TRP A 186 -1.16 16.81 -2.02
CA TRP A 186 0.29 16.76 -1.98
C TRP A 186 0.91 15.82 -3.03
N MET A 187 0.29 14.66 -3.26
CA MET A 187 0.72 13.75 -4.33
C MET A 187 0.50 14.36 -5.72
N GLU A 188 -0.61 15.05 -5.94
CA GLU A 188 -0.91 15.71 -7.22
C GLU A 188 0.06 16.85 -7.53
N GLU A 189 0.53 17.55 -6.49
CA GLU A 189 1.47 18.68 -6.59
C GLU A 189 2.96 18.27 -6.70
N ASP A 190 3.32 16.98 -6.53
CA ASP A 190 4.71 16.51 -6.67
C ASP A 190 5.22 16.75 -8.10
N LYS A 191 6.24 17.60 -8.24
CA LYS A 191 6.80 17.98 -9.56
C LYS A 191 7.51 16.86 -10.30
N LYS A 192 7.93 15.80 -9.61
CA LYS A 192 8.67 14.66 -10.17
C LYS A 192 7.78 13.44 -10.42
N ARG A 193 6.80 13.23 -9.55
CA ARG A 193 5.96 12.01 -9.54
C ARG A 193 4.46 12.31 -9.44
N GLY A 194 4.07 13.55 -9.71
CA GLY A 194 2.70 14.01 -9.63
C GLY A 194 1.76 13.19 -10.50
N SER A 195 0.66 12.77 -9.92
CA SER A 195 -0.35 11.95 -10.57
C SER A 195 -1.72 12.34 -10.07
N THR A 196 -2.64 12.61 -10.99
CA THR A 196 -4.03 12.87 -10.60
C THR A 196 -4.58 11.65 -9.89
N CYS A 197 -5.27 11.88 -8.78
CA CYS A 197 -5.86 10.83 -7.98
C CYS A 197 -7.35 10.72 -8.23
N SER A 198 -7.86 9.49 -8.24
CA SER A 198 -9.30 9.22 -8.33
C SER A 198 -9.71 8.26 -7.23
N PHE A 199 -10.69 8.67 -6.43
CA PHE A 199 -11.13 7.94 -5.25
C PHE A 199 -9.96 7.46 -4.38
N GLY A 200 -8.94 8.30 -4.22
CA GLY A 200 -7.75 7.97 -3.43
C GLY A 200 -6.65 7.23 -4.18
N LEU A 201 -6.83 6.73 -5.41
CA LEU A 201 -5.79 6.04 -6.18
C LEU A 201 -5.07 6.95 -7.19
N PRO A 202 -3.73 6.96 -7.24
CA PRO A 202 -2.97 7.60 -8.32
C PRO A 202 -3.26 6.92 -9.67
N LEU A 203 -3.66 7.70 -10.67
CA LEU A 203 -4.12 7.15 -11.95
C LEU A 203 -2.99 6.60 -12.82
N ASP A 204 -1.78 7.14 -12.70
CA ASP A 204 -0.54 6.64 -13.33
C ASP A 204 -0.09 5.26 -12.81
N GLN A 205 -0.55 4.88 -11.62
CA GLN A 205 -0.20 3.65 -10.92
C GLN A 205 -1.44 2.79 -10.67
N PHE A 206 -2.52 3.02 -11.43
CA PHE A 206 -3.81 2.41 -11.16
C PHE A 206 -3.75 0.88 -11.08
N GLY A 207 -2.99 0.21 -11.96
CA GLY A 207 -2.83 -1.25 -11.91
C GLY A 207 -2.25 -1.75 -10.58
N PHE A 208 -1.21 -1.08 -10.06
CA PHE A 208 -0.67 -1.37 -8.73
C PHE A 208 -1.63 -0.98 -7.61
N GLY A 209 -2.36 0.11 -7.81
CA GLY A 209 -3.43 0.59 -6.95
C GLY A 209 -4.56 -0.41 -6.73
N LEU A 210 -4.66 -1.51 -7.47
CA LEU A 210 -5.70 -2.51 -7.27
C LEU A 210 -5.29 -3.68 -6.37
N GLY A 211 -4.03 -3.75 -5.96
CA GLY A 211 -3.54 -4.78 -5.03
C GLY A 211 -4.05 -4.64 -3.59
N TRP A 212 -4.95 -3.69 -3.33
CA TRP A 212 -5.53 -3.47 -2.01
C TRP A 212 -6.49 -4.57 -1.62
N GLN A 213 -6.29 -5.17 -0.45
CA GLN A 213 -7.22 -6.12 0.12
C GLN A 213 -7.50 -5.79 1.59
N PRO A 214 -8.63 -6.25 2.15
CA PRO A 214 -8.85 -6.15 3.58
C PRO A 214 -7.71 -6.78 4.37
N LEU A 215 -7.27 -6.10 5.43
CA LEU A 215 -6.25 -6.61 6.33
C LEU A 215 -6.69 -7.96 6.90
N HIS A 216 -5.73 -8.86 7.13
CA HIS A 216 -5.96 -10.16 7.75
C HIS A 216 -6.92 -10.12 8.95
N GLY A 217 -7.95 -10.97 8.93
CA GLY A 217 -8.99 -11.04 9.97
C GLY A 217 -10.19 -10.10 9.78
N HIS A 218 -10.17 -9.23 8.76
CA HIS A 218 -11.32 -8.40 8.38
C HIS A 218 -12.17 -9.06 7.30
N ASN A 219 -13.44 -8.67 7.21
CA ASN A 219 -14.41 -9.30 6.32
C ASN A 219 -14.13 -8.95 4.84
N PRO A 220 -13.84 -9.95 3.97
CA PRO A 220 -13.58 -9.73 2.56
C PRO A 220 -14.84 -9.71 1.68
N ASP A 221 -16.04 -9.74 2.26
CA ASP A 221 -17.30 -9.76 1.50
C ASP A 221 -17.44 -8.49 0.63
N PRO A 222 -17.55 -8.64 -0.70
CA PRO A 222 -17.76 -7.52 -1.62
C PRO A 222 -19.01 -6.68 -1.32
N VAL A 223 -19.99 -7.22 -0.59
CA VAL A 223 -21.20 -6.50 -0.18
C VAL A 223 -20.92 -5.48 0.93
N ASN A 224 -19.87 -5.67 1.72
CA ASN A 224 -19.50 -4.78 2.83
C ASN A 224 -18.66 -3.58 2.37
N GLN A 225 -18.88 -3.11 1.15
CA GLN A 225 -18.28 -1.88 0.64
C GLN A 225 -18.97 -0.64 1.23
N ARG A 226 -18.19 0.44 1.38
CA ARG A 226 -18.65 1.75 1.79
C ARG A 226 -19.47 2.35 0.66
N ALA A 227 -20.74 2.66 0.93
CA ALA A 227 -21.64 3.24 -0.05
C ALA A 227 -21.11 4.57 -0.61
N GLY A 228 -21.26 4.77 -1.93
CA GLY A 228 -20.81 5.96 -2.63
C GLY A 228 -19.35 5.92 -3.13
N PHE A 229 -18.64 4.80 -2.91
CA PHE A 229 -17.27 4.61 -3.38
C PHE A 229 -17.19 3.44 -4.37
N PRO A 230 -16.30 3.51 -5.37
CA PRO A 230 -16.16 2.45 -6.36
C PRO A 230 -15.48 1.21 -5.82
N SER A 231 -15.94 0.03 -6.24
CA SER A 231 -15.44 -1.27 -5.77
C SER A 231 -13.95 -1.50 -6.03
N TRP A 232 -13.38 -0.79 -7.00
CA TRP A 232 -11.96 -0.87 -7.35
C TRP A 232 -11.05 -0.08 -6.41
N SER A 233 -11.56 0.91 -5.66
CA SER A 233 -10.75 1.74 -4.78
C SER A 233 -10.63 1.16 -3.37
N TRP A 234 -9.48 1.38 -2.72
CA TRP A 234 -9.33 1.09 -1.29
C TRP A 234 -10.33 1.85 -0.40
N SER A 235 -10.78 3.01 -0.86
CA SER A 235 -11.77 3.84 -0.15
C SER A 235 -13.15 3.19 -0.08
N SER A 236 -13.39 2.11 -0.82
CA SER A 236 -14.61 1.31 -0.69
C SER A 236 -14.55 0.28 0.43
N PHE A 237 -13.38 -0.13 0.93
CA PHE A 237 -13.34 -1.14 2.00
C PHE A 237 -13.78 -0.57 3.34
N GLN A 238 -14.59 -1.34 4.08
CA GLN A 238 -14.90 -1.04 5.47
C GLN A 238 -13.83 -1.64 6.38
N GLY A 239 -12.95 -0.78 6.89
CA GLY A 239 -11.89 -1.15 7.83
C GLY A 239 -10.48 -1.07 7.23
N PRO A 240 -9.49 -1.64 7.93
CA PRO A 240 -8.09 -1.60 7.53
C PRO A 240 -7.85 -2.40 6.26
N VAL A 241 -6.96 -1.88 5.41
CA VAL A 241 -6.48 -2.57 4.21
C VAL A 241 -4.99 -2.83 4.30
N GLU A 242 -4.54 -3.79 3.50
CA GLU A 242 -3.13 -4.07 3.22
C GLU A 242 -2.92 -4.13 1.72
N TRP A 243 -1.71 -3.79 1.28
CA TRP A 243 -1.32 -3.86 -0.11
C TRP A 243 -0.50 -5.12 -0.36
N CYS A 244 -1.09 -6.10 -1.04
CA CYS A 244 -0.43 -7.36 -1.34
C CYS A 244 -0.01 -7.37 -2.80
N LEU A 245 1.26 -7.09 -3.08
CA LEU A 245 1.84 -7.31 -4.39
C LEU A 245 2.88 -8.42 -4.31
N GLU A 246 2.38 -9.65 -4.26
CA GLU A 246 3.20 -10.83 -4.49
C GLU A 246 3.38 -11.05 -6.00
N VAL A 247 4.62 -10.90 -6.46
CA VAL A 247 5.03 -11.46 -7.76
C VAL A 247 5.08 -12.99 -7.56
N PRO A 248 4.27 -13.80 -8.28
CA PRO A 248 4.12 -15.22 -8.00
C PRO A 248 5.46 -15.95 -8.06
N TYR A 249 5.64 -16.92 -7.17
CA TYR A 249 6.89 -17.68 -7.02
C TYR A 249 7.36 -18.35 -8.33
N SER A 250 6.45 -18.70 -9.24
CA SER A 250 6.75 -19.24 -10.56
C SER A 250 7.52 -18.28 -11.47
N THR A 251 7.41 -16.97 -11.22
CA THR A 251 8.14 -15.89 -11.91
C THR A 251 9.36 -15.39 -11.12
N ARG A 252 9.48 -15.77 -9.84
CA ARG A 252 10.66 -15.56 -8.98
C ARG A 252 11.77 -16.57 -9.29
N THR A 253 12.30 -16.56 -10.50
CA THR A 253 13.74 -16.81 -10.62
C THR A 253 14.42 -15.54 -10.14
N SER A 254 15.24 -15.63 -9.10
CA SER A 254 15.97 -14.55 -8.45
C SER A 254 16.18 -13.33 -9.37
N GLY A 255 15.47 -12.23 -9.13
CA GLY A 255 15.77 -10.93 -9.75
C GLY A 255 15.06 -10.52 -11.05
N GLY A 256 13.97 -11.15 -11.46
CA GLY A 256 13.09 -10.59 -12.52
C GLY A 256 12.14 -9.52 -11.95
N GLY A 257 12.46 -8.23 -12.12
CA GLY A 257 11.54 -7.12 -11.82
C GLY A 257 10.55 -6.87 -12.97
N ARG A 258 9.53 -6.04 -12.74
CA ARG A 258 8.71 -5.50 -13.85
C ARG A 258 9.52 -4.41 -14.56
N GLU A 259 9.52 -4.39 -15.89
CA GLU A 259 10.25 -3.38 -16.67
C GLU A 259 9.55 -2.01 -16.56
N SER A 260 10.20 -1.04 -15.93
CA SER A 260 9.63 0.29 -15.70
C SER A 260 9.62 1.19 -16.95
N PHE A 261 10.43 0.88 -17.97
CA PHE A 261 10.58 1.74 -19.16
C PHE A 261 9.46 1.57 -20.19
N TRP A 262 8.70 0.47 -20.15
CA TRP A 262 7.51 0.27 -21.00
C TRP A 262 6.24 0.94 -20.46
N GLY A 263 6.39 1.81 -19.46
CA GLY A 263 5.29 2.41 -18.72
C GLY A 263 4.80 1.53 -17.58
N ARG A 264 4.18 2.17 -16.57
CA ARG A 264 3.48 1.44 -15.50
C ARG A 264 2.10 1.06 -16.04
N PRO A 265 1.62 -0.17 -15.81
CA PRO A 265 0.30 -0.56 -16.28
C PRO A 265 -0.76 0.28 -15.56
N GLY A 266 -1.40 1.15 -16.31
CA GLY A 266 -2.49 2.01 -15.87
C GLY A 266 -3.58 2.03 -16.92
N ILE A 267 -4.79 2.43 -16.52
CA ILE A 267 -5.94 2.50 -17.43
C ILE A 267 -5.97 3.81 -18.24
N VAL A 268 -5.08 4.76 -18.00
CA VAL A 268 -5.19 6.11 -18.58
C VAL A 268 -4.58 6.21 -19.96
N GLN A 269 -3.45 5.54 -20.19
CA GLN A 269 -2.67 5.65 -21.43
C GLN A 269 -2.40 4.25 -21.95
N GLU A 270 -2.56 4.08 -23.26
CA GLU A 270 -2.13 2.87 -23.95
C GLU A 270 -0.59 2.81 -23.88
N THR A 271 -0.07 1.73 -23.30
CA THR A 271 1.37 1.47 -23.16
C THR A 271 1.91 0.78 -24.40
N ASP A 272 3.23 0.82 -24.58
CA ASP A 272 3.91 0.09 -25.66
C ASP A 272 3.63 -1.43 -25.59
N ILE A 273 3.40 -1.97 -24.38
CA ILE A 273 2.99 -3.36 -24.18
C ILE A 273 1.59 -3.60 -24.75
N ASP A 274 0.64 -2.69 -24.52
CA ASP A 274 -0.73 -2.81 -25.00
C ASP A 274 -0.77 -2.82 -26.54
N ILE A 275 0.00 -1.92 -27.17
CA ILE A 275 0.16 -1.85 -28.63
C ILE A 275 0.75 -3.15 -29.16
N THR A 276 1.88 -3.61 -28.57
CA THR A 276 2.58 -4.82 -28.99
C THR A 276 1.68 -6.05 -28.92
N LEU A 277 0.92 -6.19 -27.83
CA LEU A 277 -0.01 -7.31 -27.65
C LEU A 277 -1.19 -7.23 -28.61
N ARG A 278 -1.75 -6.04 -28.84
CA ARG A 278 -2.84 -5.85 -29.79
C ARG A 278 -2.41 -6.23 -31.20
N GLU A 279 -1.25 -5.78 -31.65
CA GLU A 279 -0.71 -6.09 -32.98
C GLU A 279 -0.37 -7.58 -33.13
N ARG A 280 0.16 -8.21 -32.08
CA ARG A 280 0.56 -9.62 -32.10
C ARG A 280 -0.63 -10.59 -32.13
N TYR A 281 -1.70 -10.28 -31.41
CA TYR A 281 -2.83 -11.21 -31.19
C TYR A 281 -4.14 -10.76 -31.85
N ASP A 282 -4.13 -9.62 -32.53
CA ASP A 282 -5.29 -9.00 -33.20
C ASP A 282 -6.52 -8.88 -32.27
N ARG A 283 -6.28 -8.49 -31.01
CA ARG A 283 -7.32 -8.31 -29.98
C ARG A 283 -6.83 -7.46 -28.81
N TYR A 284 -7.76 -6.88 -28.06
CA TYR A 284 -7.42 -6.21 -26.78
C TYR A 284 -7.18 -7.25 -25.69
N LEU A 285 -5.91 -7.44 -25.31
CA LEU A 285 -5.53 -8.31 -24.20
C LEU A 285 -5.49 -7.57 -22.87
N SER A 286 -5.02 -6.34 -22.86
CA SER A 286 -4.96 -5.46 -21.69
C SER A 286 -6.06 -4.39 -21.73
N PRO A 287 -6.36 -3.73 -20.59
CA PRO A 287 -7.34 -2.65 -20.57
C PRO A 287 -6.93 -1.45 -21.42
N VAL A 288 -7.77 -1.13 -22.40
CA VAL A 288 -7.70 0.11 -23.14
C VAL A 288 -8.94 0.93 -22.82
N ARG A 289 -8.71 2.10 -22.24
CA ARG A 289 -9.77 3.02 -21.85
C ARG A 289 -10.48 3.61 -23.04
N ILE A 290 -11.80 3.73 -22.90
CA ILE A 290 -12.67 4.21 -23.99
C ILE A 290 -13.31 5.54 -23.66
N SER A 291 -13.62 5.78 -22.38
CA SER A 291 -14.24 7.05 -21.96
C SER A 291 -13.20 8.12 -21.65
N GLN A 292 -13.37 9.32 -22.25
CA GLN A 292 -12.60 10.53 -21.96
C GLN A 292 -12.92 11.17 -20.61
N SER A 293 -13.77 10.56 -19.77
CA SER A 293 -14.05 11.08 -18.43
C SER A 293 -13.29 10.30 -17.35
N PRO A 294 -12.03 10.66 -17.05
CA PRO A 294 -11.44 10.40 -15.74
C PRO A 294 -12.00 11.31 -14.66
N PHE A 295 -12.76 12.34 -15.07
CA PHE A 295 -12.95 13.57 -14.33
C PHE A 295 -14.37 14.12 -14.40
N ALA A 296 -15.39 13.28 -14.36
CA ALA A 296 -16.57 13.76 -13.65
C ALA A 296 -16.18 13.61 -12.16
N PRO A 297 -16.01 14.68 -11.38
CA PRO A 297 -15.70 14.61 -9.94
C PRO A 297 -16.77 13.86 -9.10
N GLN A 298 -17.70 13.15 -9.76
CA GLN A 298 -18.85 12.46 -9.21
C GLN A 298 -19.14 11.10 -9.89
N ASN A 299 -18.38 10.66 -10.92
CA ASN A 299 -18.67 9.38 -11.60
C ASN A 299 -17.67 8.28 -11.18
N PRO A 300 -18.09 7.28 -10.38
CA PRO A 300 -17.25 6.16 -9.95
C PRO A 300 -17.00 5.11 -11.04
N ILE A 301 -17.67 5.21 -12.20
CA ILE A 301 -17.70 4.16 -13.22
C ILE A 301 -16.54 4.31 -14.20
N LEU A 302 -15.70 3.27 -14.30
CA LEU A 302 -14.63 3.15 -15.29
C LEU A 302 -15.08 2.32 -16.50
N GLU A 303 -14.82 2.83 -17.71
CA GLU A 303 -15.23 2.18 -18.96
C GLU A 303 -14.04 1.88 -19.87
N PHE A 304 -13.83 0.60 -20.18
CA PHE A 304 -12.67 0.12 -20.94
C PHE A 304 -12.97 -1.18 -21.69
N LYS A 305 -12.18 -1.45 -22.74
CA LYS A 305 -12.10 -2.75 -23.41
C LYS A 305 -10.97 -3.55 -22.80
N THR A 306 -11.16 -4.85 -22.64
CA THR A 306 -10.13 -5.78 -22.18
C THR A 306 -10.48 -7.20 -22.63
N SER A 307 -9.70 -8.18 -22.18
CA SER A 307 -9.96 -9.60 -22.36
C SER A 307 -10.54 -10.23 -21.10
N ALA A 308 -11.51 -11.14 -21.27
CA ALA A 308 -12.10 -11.92 -20.19
C ALA A 308 -12.05 -13.42 -20.46
N ALA A 309 -11.87 -14.20 -19.40
CA ALA A 309 -11.95 -15.65 -19.41
C ALA A 309 -12.69 -16.16 -18.17
N HIS A 310 -13.24 -17.37 -18.26
CA HIS A 310 -13.88 -18.03 -17.14
C HIS A 310 -12.95 -19.08 -16.55
N ILE A 311 -12.56 -18.91 -15.29
CA ILE A 311 -11.59 -19.78 -14.62
C ILE A 311 -12.25 -20.55 -13.50
N THR A 312 -11.89 -21.82 -13.34
CA THR A 312 -12.39 -22.67 -12.26
C THR A 312 -11.75 -22.25 -10.93
N VAL A 313 -12.59 -22.02 -9.93
CA VAL A 313 -12.16 -21.65 -8.57
C VAL A 313 -12.61 -22.73 -7.60
N ALA A 314 -11.74 -23.14 -6.69
CA ALA A 314 -12.06 -24.15 -5.68
C ALA A 314 -13.29 -23.74 -4.84
N ARG A 315 -14.02 -24.74 -4.33
CA ARG A 315 -15.16 -24.55 -3.42
C ARG A 315 -14.75 -24.47 -1.96
N LYS A 316 -13.62 -25.08 -1.62
CA LYS A 316 -13.09 -25.09 -0.26
C LYS A 316 -11.84 -24.22 -0.23
N PRO A 317 -11.67 -23.36 0.78
CA PRO A 317 -10.45 -22.61 0.91
C PRO A 317 -9.29 -23.57 1.20
N ASP A 318 -8.11 -23.25 0.69
CA ASP A 318 -6.89 -23.89 1.13
C ASP A 318 -6.64 -23.47 2.59
N GLY A 319 -6.29 -24.42 3.46
CA GLY A 319 -6.10 -24.14 4.89
C GLY A 319 -4.83 -23.34 5.19
N ARG A 320 -4.29 -22.60 4.22
CA ARG A 320 -3.01 -21.91 4.31
C ARG A 320 -3.25 -20.48 4.81
N THR A 321 -2.83 -20.23 6.05
CA THR A 321 -2.71 -18.94 6.77
C THR A 321 -3.75 -17.84 6.48
N GLY A 322 -4.46 -17.44 7.55
CA GLY A 322 -5.11 -16.12 7.62
C GLY A 322 -6.52 -16.05 7.03
N LEU A 323 -6.65 -15.50 5.82
CA LEU A 323 -7.93 -15.23 5.15
C LEU A 323 -8.34 -16.37 4.20
N PRO A 324 -9.64 -16.64 4.01
CA PRO A 324 -10.09 -17.72 3.12
C PRO A 324 -9.61 -17.52 1.68
N THR A 325 -8.73 -18.42 1.26
CA THR A 325 -8.04 -18.36 -0.03
C THR A 325 -8.41 -19.60 -0.83
N PHE A 326 -8.77 -19.45 -2.10
CA PHE A 326 -9.28 -20.52 -2.94
C PHE A 326 -8.35 -20.73 -4.12
N ASP A 327 -7.92 -21.97 -4.36
CA ASP A 327 -7.12 -22.29 -5.53
C ASP A 327 -7.88 -21.98 -6.82
N ILE A 328 -7.18 -21.34 -7.75
CA ILE A 328 -7.65 -21.10 -9.12
C ILE A 328 -6.94 -22.12 -10.00
N THR A 329 -7.70 -22.94 -10.73
CA THR A 329 -7.15 -24.04 -11.53
C THR A 329 -7.47 -23.90 -13.00
N GLU A 330 -6.51 -24.27 -13.85
CA GLU A 330 -6.71 -24.47 -15.29
C GLU A 330 -7.65 -25.68 -15.56
N THR A 331 -8.08 -25.87 -16.81
CA THR A 331 -8.86 -27.03 -17.25
C THR A 331 -8.20 -28.37 -16.90
N ASP A 332 -6.87 -28.37 -16.86
CA ASP A 332 -6.07 -29.58 -16.65
C ASP A 332 -5.79 -29.84 -15.15
N GLY A 333 -6.35 -29.02 -14.26
CA GLY A 333 -6.27 -29.16 -12.80
C GLY A 333 -5.04 -28.55 -12.13
N TYR A 334 -4.13 -27.95 -12.91
CA TYR A 334 -2.97 -27.23 -12.36
C TYR A 334 -3.40 -25.89 -11.74
N SER A 335 -2.92 -25.62 -10.51
CA SER A 335 -3.14 -24.32 -9.85
C SER A 335 -2.32 -23.24 -10.57
N ILE A 336 -3.01 -22.19 -11.01
CA ILE A 336 -2.42 -21.02 -11.69
C ILE A 336 -2.40 -19.78 -10.82
N GLY A 337 -3.03 -19.84 -9.65
CA GLY A 337 -3.08 -18.73 -8.70
C GLY A 337 -4.06 -19.01 -7.57
N SER A 338 -4.32 -17.98 -6.78
CA SER A 338 -5.25 -18.06 -5.66
C SER A 338 -6.20 -16.86 -5.67
N LEU A 339 -7.44 -17.10 -5.25
CA LEU A 339 -8.48 -16.10 -5.10
C LEU A 339 -8.84 -15.98 -3.63
N GLN A 340 -8.57 -14.83 -3.05
CA GLN A 340 -9.00 -14.53 -1.69
C GLN A 340 -10.38 -13.87 -1.72
N CYS A 341 -11.38 -14.49 -1.11
CA CYS A 341 -12.75 -13.95 -1.10
C CYS A 341 -13.55 -14.49 0.09
N ASP A 342 -14.70 -13.88 0.36
CA ASP A 342 -15.59 -14.37 1.42
C ASP A 342 -16.14 -15.78 1.10
N PRO A 343 -16.06 -16.75 2.03
CA PRO A 343 -16.60 -18.09 1.82
C PRO A 343 -18.10 -18.10 1.55
N GLY A 344 -18.88 -17.27 2.26
CA GLY A 344 -20.33 -17.19 2.11
C GLY A 344 -20.74 -16.59 0.77
N TRP A 345 -19.96 -15.64 0.25
CA TRP A 345 -20.08 -15.15 -1.12
C TRP A 345 -19.72 -16.26 -2.11
N ARG A 346 -18.57 -16.93 -1.94
CA ARG A 346 -18.06 -17.97 -2.83
C ARG A 346 -19.02 -19.15 -2.95
N ASP A 347 -19.66 -19.57 -1.86
CA ASP A 347 -20.62 -20.68 -1.82
C ASP A 347 -21.83 -20.43 -2.74
N LYS A 348 -22.22 -19.17 -2.94
CA LYS A 348 -23.35 -18.77 -3.79
C LYS A 348 -22.99 -18.65 -5.27
N GLN A 349 -21.70 -18.66 -5.62
CA GLN A 349 -21.24 -18.48 -7.00
C GLN A 349 -21.17 -19.82 -7.77
N PRO A 350 -21.17 -19.79 -9.11
CA PRO A 350 -20.81 -20.97 -9.92
C PRO A 350 -19.37 -21.43 -9.68
N ASP A 351 -19.00 -22.58 -10.26
CA ASP A 351 -17.63 -23.11 -10.15
C ASP A 351 -16.62 -22.33 -10.99
N ARG A 352 -17.08 -21.76 -12.11
CA ARG A 352 -16.27 -20.92 -12.99
C ARG A 352 -16.65 -19.45 -12.78
N LEU A 353 -15.67 -18.63 -12.43
CA LEU A 353 -15.85 -17.18 -12.23
C LEU A 353 -15.25 -16.41 -13.41
N GLU A 354 -15.79 -15.22 -13.68
CA GLU A 354 -15.28 -14.32 -14.72
C GLU A 354 -14.06 -13.55 -14.20
N PHE A 355 -12.97 -13.63 -14.94
CA PHE A 355 -11.75 -12.85 -14.72
C PHE A 355 -11.48 -11.97 -15.94
N ILE A 356 -11.04 -10.75 -15.69
CA ILE A 356 -10.58 -9.83 -16.73
C ILE A 356 -9.10 -9.54 -16.55
N VAL A 357 -8.37 -9.32 -17.64
CA VAL A 357 -7.03 -8.73 -17.54
C VAL A 357 -7.19 -7.29 -17.09
N PHE A 358 -6.43 -6.91 -16.07
CA PHE A 358 -6.44 -5.54 -15.59
C PHE A 358 -5.09 -4.83 -15.79
N ALA A 359 -3.98 -5.54 -15.69
CA ALA A 359 -2.66 -4.97 -15.94
C ALA A 359 -1.76 -5.96 -16.64
N THR A 360 -0.82 -5.45 -17.43
CA THR A 360 0.21 -6.24 -18.09
C THR A 360 1.56 -5.64 -17.80
N ALA A 361 2.55 -6.48 -17.51
CA ALA A 361 3.93 -6.05 -17.39
C ALA A 361 4.86 -6.96 -18.20
N LYS A 362 5.86 -6.34 -18.83
CA LYS A 362 7.02 -7.07 -19.35
C LYS A 362 7.99 -7.32 -18.20
N LEU A 363 8.52 -8.55 -18.11
CA LEU A 363 9.48 -8.92 -17.08
C LEU A 363 10.90 -8.58 -17.54
N THR A 364 11.72 -8.04 -16.64
CA THR A 364 13.15 -7.84 -16.90
C THR A 364 13.83 -9.17 -17.11
N ASP A 365 14.91 -9.18 -17.87
CA ASP A 365 15.76 -10.37 -18.04
C ASP A 365 16.10 -11.02 -16.68
N PRO A 366 16.02 -12.35 -16.58
CA PRO A 366 16.24 -13.04 -15.33
C PRO A 366 17.71 -12.92 -14.95
N GLN A 367 18.01 -12.73 -13.67
CA GLN A 367 19.40 -12.74 -13.24
C GLN A 367 19.98 -14.15 -13.40
N PRO A 368 21.29 -14.26 -13.70
CA PRO A 368 21.94 -15.56 -13.74
C PRO A 368 21.78 -16.28 -12.38
N PRO A 369 21.71 -17.63 -12.35
CA PRO A 369 21.58 -18.38 -11.12
C PRO A 369 22.66 -17.98 -10.10
N GLN A 370 22.24 -17.54 -8.91
CA GLN A 370 23.14 -17.10 -7.85
C GLN A 370 23.46 -18.25 -6.89
N TYR A 371 24.73 -18.35 -6.49
CA TYR A 371 25.21 -19.32 -5.52
C TYR A 371 24.84 -18.90 -4.08
N SER A 372 24.80 -19.85 -3.14
CA SER A 372 24.46 -19.54 -1.74
C SER A 372 25.49 -18.63 -1.07
N GLY A 373 24.99 -17.59 -0.40
CA GLY A 373 25.74 -16.74 0.51
C GLY A 373 24.76 -16.04 1.46
N TYR A 374 24.88 -16.29 2.76
CA TYR A 374 24.23 -15.47 3.78
C TYR A 374 24.85 -14.06 3.75
N PRO A 375 24.06 -12.99 3.91
CA PRO A 375 24.57 -11.63 3.79
C PRO A 375 25.12 -11.13 5.12
N ALA A 376 26.44 -11.21 5.32
CA ALA A 376 27.19 -10.29 6.17
C ALA A 376 28.69 -10.32 5.81
N GLY A 377 29.02 -9.81 4.62
CA GLY A 377 30.41 -9.56 4.19
C GLY A 377 31.14 -10.80 3.66
N CYS A 378 31.76 -10.63 2.48
CA CYS A 378 32.68 -11.57 1.83
C CYS A 378 32.04 -12.88 1.33
N GLY A 379 31.55 -12.86 0.09
CA GLY A 379 31.04 -14.05 -0.60
C GLY A 379 32.11 -15.13 -0.86
N THR A 380 31.68 -16.39 -0.86
CA THR A 380 32.47 -17.56 -1.31
C THR A 380 32.68 -17.52 -2.82
N SER A 381 33.85 -17.97 -3.31
CA SER A 381 34.20 -17.88 -4.73
C SER A 381 33.38 -18.86 -5.61
N ARG A 382 33.10 -18.43 -6.85
CA ARG A 382 32.50 -19.20 -7.97
C ARG A 382 33.07 -20.61 -8.16
N TYR A 383 34.30 -20.84 -7.69
CA TYR A 383 35.04 -22.10 -7.75
C TYR A 383 34.47 -23.19 -6.82
N ASN A 384 34.17 -22.85 -5.56
CA ASN A 384 33.71 -23.84 -4.57
C ASN A 384 32.32 -24.38 -4.90
N ALA A 385 31.45 -23.53 -5.46
CA ALA A 385 30.12 -23.95 -5.87
C ALA A 385 30.15 -24.86 -7.13
N LYS A 386 31.03 -24.56 -8.10
CA LYS A 386 31.26 -25.41 -9.28
C LYS A 386 31.81 -26.79 -8.89
N MET A 387 32.62 -26.87 -7.82
CA MET A 387 33.09 -28.13 -7.26
C MET A 387 31.99 -28.92 -6.51
N SER A 388 31.06 -28.23 -5.85
CA SER A 388 29.99 -28.88 -5.06
C SER A 388 28.73 -29.27 -5.84
N GLY A 389 28.48 -28.62 -6.99
CA GLY A 389 27.31 -28.86 -7.84
C GLY A 389 25.95 -28.35 -7.32
N ARG A 390 25.90 -27.56 -6.24
CA ARG A 390 24.65 -27.15 -5.55
C ARG A 390 24.39 -25.63 -5.55
N LEU A 391 23.10 -25.25 -5.58
CA LEU A 391 22.56 -23.87 -5.54
C LEU A 391 21.82 -23.58 -4.20
N PHE A 392 21.30 -22.36 -4.02
CA PHE A 392 20.60 -21.83 -2.82
C PHE A 392 19.44 -22.71 -2.29
N SER A 393 18.91 -23.60 -3.12
CA SER A 393 17.88 -24.56 -2.75
C SER A 393 18.34 -25.96 -3.17
N ASP A 394 18.22 -26.92 -2.26
CA ASP A 394 18.62 -28.32 -2.44
C ASP A 394 17.82 -29.07 -3.54
N GLN A 395 16.98 -28.37 -4.30
CA GLN A 395 16.04 -28.92 -5.27
C GLN A 395 16.54 -28.92 -6.73
N TYR A 396 17.62 -28.19 -7.07
CA TYR A 396 18.06 -28.06 -8.48
C TYR A 396 19.59 -28.16 -8.67
N SER A 397 20.03 -28.88 -9.71
CA SER A 397 21.43 -28.86 -10.15
C SER A 397 21.76 -27.54 -10.85
N TYR A 398 23.01 -27.08 -10.69
CA TYR A 398 23.47 -25.82 -11.30
C TYR A 398 23.31 -25.81 -12.83
N GLU A 399 23.59 -26.93 -13.50
CA GLU A 399 23.47 -27.05 -14.96
C GLU A 399 22.02 -26.92 -15.44
N VAL A 400 21.07 -27.55 -14.74
CA VAL A 400 19.63 -27.42 -15.05
C VAL A 400 19.16 -25.99 -14.85
N ALA A 401 19.62 -25.31 -13.79
CA ALA A 401 19.28 -23.91 -13.54
C ALA A 401 19.85 -22.97 -14.62
N VAL A 402 21.07 -23.19 -15.09
CA VAL A 402 21.69 -22.41 -16.18
C VAL A 402 20.95 -22.65 -17.51
N SER A 403 20.63 -23.90 -17.83
CA SER A 403 19.86 -24.22 -19.04
C SER A 403 18.49 -23.54 -19.03
N ARG A 404 17.78 -23.61 -17.89
CA ARG A 404 16.50 -22.91 -17.70
C ARG A 404 16.65 -21.39 -17.79
N TRP A 405 17.70 -20.82 -17.20
CA TRP A 405 17.99 -19.38 -17.30
C TRP A 405 18.24 -18.94 -18.75
N GLN A 406 19.03 -19.70 -19.53
CA GLN A 406 19.29 -19.40 -20.94
C GLN A 406 18.01 -19.44 -21.78
N ASP A 407 17.15 -20.45 -21.57
CA ASP A 407 15.84 -20.53 -22.21
C ASP A 407 14.97 -19.31 -21.87
N LEU A 408 14.92 -18.90 -20.60
CA LEU A 408 14.15 -17.73 -20.15
C LEU A 408 14.67 -16.40 -20.71
N CYS A 409 15.99 -16.23 -20.86
CA CYS A 409 16.58 -15.05 -21.50
C CYS A 409 16.25 -14.97 -23.00
N SER A 410 16.03 -16.11 -23.66
CA SER A 410 15.73 -16.14 -25.09
C SER A 410 14.29 -15.75 -25.44
N LYS A 411 13.40 -15.71 -24.45
CA LYS A 411 11.95 -15.52 -24.63
C LYS A 411 11.54 -14.16 -24.10
N GLU A 412 10.73 -13.44 -24.87
CA GLU A 412 9.97 -12.33 -24.30
C GLU A 412 8.98 -12.88 -23.28
N ARG A 413 8.89 -12.23 -22.12
CA ARG A 413 8.06 -12.70 -21.01
C ARG A 413 7.12 -11.60 -20.56
N PHE A 414 5.84 -11.91 -20.60
CA PHE A 414 4.76 -11.05 -20.14
C PHE A 414 4.02 -11.73 -18.99
N VAL A 415 3.69 -10.93 -17.98
CA VAL A 415 2.81 -11.33 -16.89
C VAL A 415 1.58 -10.45 -16.89
N LEU A 416 0.45 -11.07 -16.56
CA LEU A 416 -0.84 -10.42 -16.46
C LEU A 416 -1.29 -10.41 -15.00
N ASP A 417 -1.93 -9.32 -14.62
CA ASP A 417 -2.71 -9.23 -13.39
C ASP A 417 -4.19 -9.34 -13.78
N LEU A 418 -4.88 -10.27 -13.13
CA LEU A 418 -6.27 -10.59 -13.39
C LEU A 418 -7.15 -10.05 -12.27
N MET A 419 -8.33 -9.53 -12.61
CA MET A 419 -9.34 -9.15 -11.65
C MET A 419 -10.55 -10.08 -11.77
N CYS A 420 -10.90 -10.76 -10.67
CA CYS A 420 -12.18 -11.42 -10.55
C CYS A 420 -13.27 -10.36 -10.39
N ILE A 421 -14.29 -10.45 -11.23
CA ILE A 421 -15.42 -9.52 -11.23
C ILE A 421 -16.74 -10.24 -11.01
N SER A 422 -17.68 -9.52 -10.41
CA SER A 422 -19.07 -9.95 -10.28
C SER A 422 -19.97 -8.92 -10.96
N ARG A 423 -20.85 -9.36 -11.86
CA ARG A 423 -21.77 -8.46 -12.58
C ARG A 423 -23.09 -8.36 -11.85
N GLY A 424 -23.51 -7.12 -11.55
CA GLY A 424 -24.84 -6.84 -11.02
C GLY A 424 -25.92 -6.87 -12.10
N SER A 425 -27.17 -6.82 -11.67
CA SER A 425 -28.35 -6.69 -12.54
C SER A 425 -28.39 -5.35 -13.29
N ASP A 426 -27.66 -4.35 -12.78
CA ASP A 426 -27.41 -3.04 -13.39
C ASP A 426 -26.39 -3.09 -14.54
N GLY A 427 -25.76 -4.25 -14.80
CA GLY A 427 -24.71 -4.42 -15.80
C GLY A 427 -23.34 -3.88 -15.37
N LEU A 428 -23.21 -3.39 -14.13
CA LEU A 428 -21.94 -2.94 -13.58
C LEU A 428 -21.15 -4.13 -13.04
N ALA A 429 -19.88 -4.21 -13.45
CA ALA A 429 -18.92 -5.10 -12.83
C ALA A 429 -18.48 -4.51 -11.50
N ARG A 430 -18.37 -5.37 -10.49
CA ARG A 430 -17.82 -5.06 -9.17
C ARG A 430 -16.59 -5.92 -8.96
N ARG A 431 -15.53 -5.31 -8.43
CA ARG A 431 -14.31 -6.01 -8.06
C ARG A 431 -14.61 -6.98 -6.91
N VAL A 432 -14.17 -8.23 -7.07
CA VAL A 432 -14.13 -9.23 -6.00
C VAL A 432 -12.72 -9.26 -5.42
N GLN A 433 -11.73 -9.66 -6.24
CA GLN A 433 -10.32 -9.70 -5.84
C GLN A 433 -9.40 -9.71 -7.07
N VAL A 434 -8.13 -9.33 -6.88
CA VAL A 434 -7.09 -9.38 -7.92
C VAL A 434 -6.17 -10.57 -7.69
N CYS A 435 -5.85 -11.29 -8.76
CA CYS A 435 -4.85 -12.35 -8.82
C CYS A 435 -3.66 -11.84 -9.64
N HIS A 436 -2.46 -11.92 -9.09
CA HIS A 436 -1.27 -11.33 -9.70
C HIS A 436 -0.40 -12.36 -10.41
N GLY A 437 0.16 -11.95 -11.56
CA GLY A 437 1.28 -12.60 -12.22
C GLY A 437 1.03 -13.94 -12.90
N ILE A 438 -0.13 -14.15 -13.50
CA ILE A 438 -0.32 -15.25 -14.46
C ILE A 438 0.53 -15.00 -15.71
N SER A 439 1.09 -16.04 -16.33
CA SER A 439 1.81 -15.85 -17.61
C SER A 439 0.85 -15.60 -18.76
N LEU A 440 1.30 -14.88 -19.78
CA LEU A 440 0.51 -14.66 -20.99
C LEU A 440 0.12 -15.98 -21.68
N ASP A 441 1.03 -16.96 -21.72
CA ASP A 441 0.75 -18.27 -22.33
C ASP A 441 -0.38 -19.00 -21.61
N GLN A 442 -0.37 -19.01 -20.27
CA GLN A 442 -1.43 -19.59 -19.44
C GLN A 442 -2.76 -18.83 -19.61
N TRP A 443 -2.73 -17.54 -19.88
CA TRP A 443 -3.96 -16.80 -20.15
C TRP A 443 -4.55 -17.15 -21.52
N LEU A 444 -3.72 -17.36 -22.53
CA LEU A 444 -4.17 -17.67 -23.88
C LEU A 444 -4.79 -19.07 -23.99
N THR A 445 -4.37 -20.04 -23.17
CA THR A 445 -5.00 -21.39 -23.11
C THR A 445 -6.44 -21.35 -22.60
N LEU A 446 -6.82 -20.31 -21.86
CA LEU A 446 -8.18 -20.11 -21.35
C LEU A 446 -9.16 -19.55 -22.40
N GLU A 447 -8.72 -19.41 -23.66
CA GLU A 447 -9.49 -18.88 -24.79
C GLU A 447 -10.18 -17.54 -24.48
N PRO A 448 -9.41 -16.51 -24.09
CA PRO A 448 -9.98 -15.28 -23.59
C PRO A 448 -10.64 -14.48 -24.72
N ARG A 449 -11.77 -13.83 -24.40
CA ARG A 449 -12.61 -13.08 -25.34
C ARG A 449 -12.55 -11.59 -25.04
N GLU A 450 -12.57 -10.78 -26.09
CA GLU A 450 -12.69 -9.33 -25.93
C GLU A 450 -14.04 -8.97 -25.33
N VAL A 451 -14.02 -8.10 -24.33
CA VAL A 451 -15.20 -7.61 -23.63
C VAL A 451 -15.11 -6.11 -23.39
N PHE A 452 -16.28 -5.49 -23.29
CA PHE A 452 -16.42 -4.13 -22.76
C PHE A 452 -16.84 -4.21 -21.29
N VAL A 453 -16.16 -3.47 -20.42
CA VAL A 453 -16.38 -3.50 -18.97
C VAL A 453 -16.73 -2.10 -18.48
N ARG A 454 -17.80 -2.02 -17.69
CA ARG A 454 -18.18 -0.85 -16.87
C ARG A 454 -17.96 -1.24 -15.41
N LEU A 455 -16.86 -0.78 -14.82
CA LEU A 455 -16.43 -1.14 -13.46
C LEU A 455 -16.88 -0.05 -12.48
N GLY A 456 -17.78 -0.40 -11.58
CA GLY A 456 -18.47 0.51 -10.67
C GLY A 456 -17.97 0.51 -9.24
#